data_AF-A0A2A5EL10-F1
#
_entry.id   AF-A0A2A5EL10-F1
#
_cell.length_a   1.000
_cell.length_b   1.000
_cell.length_c   1.000
_cell.angle_alpha   90.00
_cell.angle_beta   90.00
_cell.angle_gamma   90.00
#
_symmetry.space_group_name_H-M   'P 1'
#
loop_
_entity.id
_entity.type
_entity.pdbx_description
1 polymer ?
#
loop_
_entity_poly.entity_id
_entity_poly.type
_entity_poly.pdbx_seq_one_letter_code
_entity_poly.pdbx_strand_id
1 'polypeptide(L)' 'MGHFYRFKRGDGVTIVSGRYAGLPGTVDSAVFQRTIDYPDAFSPGYHVVISDGPVVTVRWDQVSAMNIDLEDNQ' A
#
# COMPACT_ATOMS: atom_id res chain seq x y z
N MET A 1 -13.59 8.06 -14.13
CA MET A 1 -12.46 7.35 -14.77
C MET A 1 -11.44 7.02 -13.68
N GLY A 2 -10.83 5.84 -13.74
CA GLY A 2 -10.24 5.15 -12.59
C GLY A 2 -8.99 5.80 -12.00
N HIS A 3 -9.15 6.48 -10.86
CA HIS A 3 -8.03 6.83 -9.97
C HIS A 3 -7.71 5.64 -9.06
N PHE A 4 -7.21 4.55 -9.66
CA PHE A 4 -6.71 3.40 -8.91
C PHE A 4 -5.40 3.76 -8.20
N TYR A 5 -4.55 4.56 -8.85
CA TYR A 5 -3.29 5.04 -8.28
C TYR A 5 -3.50 6.38 -7.56
N ARG A 6 -3.76 6.31 -6.25
CA ARG A 6 -3.93 7.46 -5.36
C ARG A 6 -2.64 7.87 -4.66
N PHE A 7 -1.69 6.94 -4.53
CA PHE A 7 -0.43 7.13 -3.83
C PHE A 7 0.74 7.11 -4.80
N LYS A 8 1.78 7.87 -4.49
CA LYS A 8 3.04 7.94 -5.24
C LYS A 8 4.19 7.41 -4.40
N ARG A 9 5.34 7.19 -5.05
CA ARG A 9 6.58 6.79 -4.37
C ARG A 9 6.90 7.74 -3.22
N GLY A 10 7.17 7.18 -2.04
CA GLY A 10 7.47 7.90 -0.81
C GLY A 10 6.25 8.18 0.07
N ASP A 11 5.02 7.97 -0.41
CA ASP A 11 3.83 8.13 0.42
C ASP A 11 3.75 7.02 1.49
N GLY A 12 3.46 7.42 2.73
CA GLY A 12 3.15 6.51 3.82
C GLY A 12 1.74 5.95 3.71
N VAL A 13 1.62 4.63 3.78
CA VAL A 13 0.34 3.92 3.68
C VAL A 13 0.23 2.84 4.75
N THR A 14 -1.01 2.51 5.12
CA THR A 14 -1.32 1.34 5.94
C THR A 14 -2.03 0.30 5.08
N ILE A 15 -1.58 -0.95 5.12
CA ILE A 15 -2.26 -2.05 4.45
C ILE A 15 -3.53 -2.38 5.26
N VAL A 16 -4.71 -2.33 4.65
CA VAL A 16 -6.00 -2.45 5.36
C VAL A 16 -6.64 -3.84 5.28
N SER A 17 -6.17 -4.72 4.39
CA SER A 17 -6.72 -6.06 4.20
C SER A 17 -5.72 -7.03 3.59
N GLY A 18 -5.99 -8.33 3.70
CA GLY A 18 -5.10 -9.40 3.22
C GLY A 18 -4.04 -9.80 4.24
N ARG A 19 -3.00 -10.51 3.79
CA ARG A 19 -1.98 -11.12 4.67
C ARG A 19 -1.22 -10.12 5.55
N TYR A 20 -1.03 -8.89 5.08
CA TYR A 20 -0.22 -7.86 5.74
C TYR A 20 -1.08 -6.74 6.36
N ALA A 21 -2.37 -7.00 6.60
CA ALA A 21 -3.28 -6.01 7.18
C ALA A 21 -2.79 -5.46 8.53
N GLY A 22 -2.93 -4.15 8.72
CA GLY A 22 -2.49 -3.41 9.90
C GLY A 22 -1.03 -2.94 9.85
N LEU A 23 -0.23 -3.43 8.89
CA LEU A 23 1.17 -3.04 8.81
C LEU A 23 1.35 -1.71 8.05
N PRO A 24 2.11 -0.75 8.61
CA PRO A 24 2.49 0.46 7.91
C PRO A 24 3.60 0.17 6.91
N GLY A 25 3.66 0.98 5.86
CA GLY A 25 4.74 0.92 4.90
C GLY A 25 4.81 2.16 4.02
N THR A 26 5.82 2.18 3.15
CA THR A 26 6.04 3.27 2.19
C THR A 26 5.86 2.74 0.78
N VAL A 27 5.13 3.47 -0.06
CA VAL A 27 5.02 3.12 -1.48
C VAL A 27 6.37 3.30 -2.14
N ASP A 28 6.90 2.25 -2.77
CA ASP A 28 8.08 2.36 -3.64
C ASP A 28 7.68 2.60 -5.09
N SER A 29 6.74 1.80 -5.61
CA SER A 29 6.38 1.80 -7.03
C SER A 29 4.91 1.44 -7.26
N ALA A 30 4.28 2.05 -8.26
CA ALA A 30 2.98 1.64 -8.78
C ALA A 30 3.15 0.53 -9.82
N VAL A 31 2.36 -0.53 -9.74
CA VAL A 31 2.51 -1.73 -10.57
C VAL A 31 1.17 -2.23 -11.09
N PHE A 32 1.20 -2.94 -12.22
CA PHE A 32 0.07 -3.67 -12.75
C PHE A 32 0.45 -5.15 -12.90
N GLN A 33 0.17 -5.94 -11.86
CA GLN A 33 0.57 -7.34 -11.77
C GLN A 33 -0.38 -8.14 -10.88
N ARG A 34 -0.13 -9.44 -10.76
CA ARG A 34 -0.81 -10.31 -9.79
C ARG A 34 -0.32 -9.96 -8.39
N THR A 35 -1.23 -9.90 -7.42
CA THR A 35 -0.90 -9.56 -6.03
C THR A 35 -0.89 -10.83 -5.18
N ILE A 36 -0.32 -10.74 -3.96
CA ILE A 36 -0.21 -11.89 -3.04
C ILE A 36 -1.59 -12.47 -2.72
N ASP A 37 -2.58 -11.60 -2.51
CA ASP A 37 -3.94 -12.01 -2.16
C ASP A 37 -4.85 -12.27 -3.39
N TYR A 38 -4.41 -11.90 -4.61
CA TYR A 38 -5.14 -12.12 -5.87
C TYR A 38 -4.20 -12.66 -6.97
N PRO A 39 -3.80 -13.94 -6.87
CA PRO A 39 -2.84 -14.53 -7.82
C PRO A 39 -3.43 -14.76 -9.21
N ASP A 40 -4.74 -14.86 -9.34
CA ASP A 40 -5.41 -15.24 -10.60
C ASP A 40 -5.70 -14.06 -11.54
N ALA A 41 -5.56 -12.82 -11.06
CA ALA A 41 -5.94 -11.63 -11.81
C ALA A 41 -4.84 -10.56 -11.79
N PHE A 42 -4.53 -10.00 -12.96
CA PHE A 42 -3.74 -8.78 -13.06
C PHE A 42 -4.58 -7.61 -12.58
N SER A 43 -4.05 -6.84 -11.63
CA SER A 43 -4.74 -5.69 -11.05
C SER A 43 -3.75 -4.55 -10.80
N PRO A 44 -4.24 -3.30 -10.77
CA PRO A 44 -3.41 -2.19 -10.32
C PRO A 44 -3.07 -2.37 -8.84
N GLY A 45 -1.85 -2.01 -8.46
CA GLY A 45 -1.36 -2.18 -7.09
C GLY A 45 -0.09 -1.39 -6.82
N TYR A 46 0.49 -1.65 -5.66
CA TYR A 46 1.72 -0.99 -5.21
C TYR A 46 2.72 -2.02 -4.71
N HIS A 47 3.99 -1.73 -4.93
CA HIS A 47 5.07 -2.24 -4.08
C HIS A 47 5.14 -1.37 -2.84
N VAL A 48 4.88 -1.97 -1.69
CA VAL A 48 4.95 -1.31 -0.38
C VAL A 48 6.11 -1.93 0.39
N VAL A 49 7.04 -1.07 0.82
CA VAL A 49 8.12 -1.44 1.73
C VAL A 49 7.55 -1.35 3.14
N ILE A 50 7.38 -2.49 3.81
CA ILE A 50 6.97 -2.52 5.22
C ILE A 50 8.18 -2.10 6.07
N SER A 51 7.98 -1.24 7.08
CA SER A 51 9.05 -0.84 8.00
C SER A 51 9.67 -2.06 8.66
N ASP A 52 10.99 -2.23 8.54
CA ASP A 52 11.75 -3.39 9.02
C ASP A 52 11.33 -4.74 8.41
N GLY A 53 10.62 -4.72 7.28
CA GLY A 53 10.00 -5.89 6.66
C GLY A 53 10.33 -6.05 5.17
N PRO A 54 9.70 -7.06 4.52
CA PRO A 54 9.86 -7.27 3.09
C PRO A 54 9.11 -6.23 2.27
N VAL A 55 9.47 -6.14 0.98
CA VAL A 55 8.64 -5.47 -0.03
C VAL A 55 7.50 -6.39 -0.41
N VAL A 56 6.26 -5.89 -0.35
CA VAL A 56 5.06 -6.65 -0.67
C VAL A 56 4.32 -6.01 -1.84
N THR A 57 3.68 -6.84 -2.66
CA THR A 57 2.77 -6.37 -3.71
C THR A 57 1.33 -6.44 -3.22
N VAL A 58 0.69 -5.29 -3.07
CA VAL A 58 -0.70 -5.16 -2.59
C VAL A 58 -1.59 -4.48 -3.64
N ARG A 59 -2.87 -4.85 -3.69
CA ARG A 59 -3.83 -4.23 -4.62
C ARG A 59 -4.16 -2.81 -4.19
N TRP A 60 -4.54 -1.97 -5.14
CA TRP A 60 -4.76 -0.54 -4.93
C TRP A 60 -5.79 -0.20 -3.83
N ASP A 61 -6.78 -1.06 -3.57
CA ASP A 61 -7.80 -0.89 -2.53
C ASP A 61 -7.44 -1.57 -1.20
N GLN A 62 -6.31 -2.28 -1.13
CA GLN A 62 -5.78 -2.85 0.11
C GLN A 62 -4.91 -1.86 0.89
N VAL A 63 -4.83 -0.60 0.46
CA VAL A 63 -4.04 0.44 1.11
C VAL A 63 -4.87 1.68 1.42
N SER A 64 -4.58 2.30 2.56
CA SER A 64 -5.12 3.60 2.96
C SER A 64 -3.98 4.56 3.29
N ALA A 65 -4.25 5.87 3.19
CA ALA A 65 -3.30 6.89 3.64
C ALA A 65 -2.98 6.63 5.12
N MET A 66 -1.70 6.67 5.47
CA MET A 66 -1.30 6.63 6.86
C MET A 66 -1.71 7.96 7.49
N ASN A 67 -2.68 7.92 8.40
CA ASN A 67 -3.06 9.09 9.18
C ASN A 67 -1.91 9.34 10.16
N ILE A 68 -1.01 10.25 9.80
CA ILE A 68 -0.13 10.84 10.80
C ILE A 68 -1.03 11.81 11.54
N ASP A 69 -1.67 11.32 12.61
CA ASP A 69 -2.05 12.19 13.70
C ASP A 69 -0.74 12.82 14.16
N LEU A 70 -0.42 13.98 13.60
CA LEU A 70 0.58 14.86 14.15
C LEU A 70 0.05 15.17 15.54
N GLU A 71 0.58 14.47 16.56
CA GLU A 71 0.53 14.93 17.93
C GLU A 71 1.20 16.30 17.92
N ASP A 72 0.36 17.32 17.69
CA ASP A 72 0.66 18.72 17.87
C ASP A 72 0.89 18.89 19.38
N ASN A 73 2.14 18.71 19.78
CA ASN A 73 2.59 19.00 21.12
C ASN A 73 2.90 20.51 21.18
N GLN A 74 1.88 21.31 21.48
CA GLN A 74 2.02 22.68 21.99
C GLN A 74 1.20 22.89 23.26
#